data_AF-A0A3L7XLH2-F1
#
_entry.id   AF-A0A3L7XLH2-F1
#
_cell.length_a   1.000
_cell.length_b   1.000
_cell.length_c   1.000
_cell.angle_alpha   90.00
_cell.angle_beta   90.00
_cell.angle_gamma   90.00
#
_symmetry.space_group_name_H-M   'P 1'
#
loop_
_entity.id
_entity.type
_entity.pdbx_description
1 polymer ?
#
loop_
_entity_poly.entity_id
_entity_poly.type
_entity_poly.pdbx_seq_one_letter_code
_entity_poly.pdbx_strand_id
1 'polypeptide(L)'
;RAIRAGAQGIMVTVSGRLGGSEMGRVDSIREGQVPRHTLRANIEYGTAESLTTYGIVGVKVWVYHGEVLPGEEYHSKYADMALE
;
A
#
# COMPACT_ATOMS: atom_id res chain seq x y z
N ARG A 1 -11.55 5.36 5.10
CA ARG A 1 -10.19 5.93 5.18
C ARG A 1 -9.34 4.97 6.00
N ALA A 2 -8.19 4.51 5.50
CA ALA A 2 -7.37 3.48 6.16
C ALA A 2 -6.92 3.87 7.58
N ILE A 3 -6.61 5.15 7.81
CA ILE A 3 -6.26 5.68 9.14
C ILE A 3 -7.40 5.48 10.16
N ARG A 4 -8.67 5.62 9.73
CA ARG A 4 -9.83 5.35 10.60
C ARG A 4 -10.02 3.87 10.93
N ALA A 5 -9.46 2.99 10.10
CA ALA A 5 -9.49 1.54 10.31
C ALA A 5 -8.33 1.05 11.18
N GLY A 6 -7.52 1.96 11.76
CA GLY A 6 -6.43 1.62 12.68
C GLY A 6 -5.06 1.48 12.02
N ALA A 7 -4.90 1.83 10.74
CA ALA A 7 -3.57 1.90 10.13
C ALA A 7 -2.76 3.07 10.72
N GLN A 8 -1.48 2.84 11.04
CA GLN A 8 -0.56 3.88 11.54
C GLN A 8 -0.03 4.78 10.41
N GLY A 9 -0.06 4.28 9.18
CA GLY A 9 0.19 5.10 8.01
C GLY A 9 -0.24 4.41 6.72
N ILE A 10 -0.46 5.23 5.69
CA ILE A 10 -0.79 4.78 4.35
C ILE A 10 -0.05 5.64 3.33
N MET A 11 0.44 5.00 2.28
CA MET A 11 0.93 5.66 1.08
C MET A 11 0.22 5.06 -0.13
N VAL A 12 -0.35 5.92 -0.96
CA VAL A 12 -0.96 5.54 -2.23
C VAL A 12 -0.23 6.27 -3.34
N THR A 13 0.34 5.51 -4.26
CA THR A 13 1.02 6.04 -5.45
C THR A 13 0.26 5.58 -6.67
N VAL A 14 -0.15 6.53 -7.49
CA VAL A 14 -0.85 6.29 -8.75
C VAL A 14 0.05 6.75 -9.89
N SER A 15 0.23 5.89 -10.89
CA SER A 15 1.09 6.15 -12.05
C SER A 15 0.33 5.89 -13.34
N GLY A 16 0.46 6.79 -14.31
CA GLY A 16 -0.12 6.62 -15.64
C GLY A 16 -0.60 7.94 -16.22
N ARG A 17 -1.47 7.88 -17.24
CA ARG A 17 -2.06 9.06 -17.88
C ARG A 17 -3.22 9.61 -17.05
N LEU A 18 -2.88 10.18 -15.90
CA LEU A 18 -3.84 10.69 -14.92
C LEU A 18 -4.73 11.77 -15.56
N GLY A 19 -6.06 11.61 -15.44
CA GLY A 19 -7.04 12.53 -16.01
C GLY A 19 -7.07 12.60 -17.55
N GLY A 20 -6.50 11.61 -18.25
CA GLY A 20 -6.44 11.61 -19.72
C GLY A 20 -5.33 12.48 -20.30
N SER A 21 -4.36 12.91 -19.48
CA SER A 21 -3.21 13.69 -19.95
C SER A 21 -2.42 12.93 -21.03
N GLU A 22 -1.85 13.67 -21.99
CA GLU A 22 -0.99 13.11 -23.04
C GLU A 22 0.27 12.46 -22.46
N MET A 23 0.81 13.03 -21.37
CA MET A 23 2.00 12.53 -20.69
C MET A 23 1.64 11.85 -19.36
N GLY A 24 2.23 10.68 -19.13
CA GLY A 24 2.08 9.95 -17.88
C GLY A 24 2.72 10.69 -16.70
N ARG A 25 2.07 10.66 -15.54
CA ARG A 25 2.57 11.23 -14.28
C ARG A 25 2.47 10.22 -13.16
N VAL A 26 3.27 10.43 -12.12
CA VAL A 26 3.20 9.69 -10.87
C VAL A 26 2.80 10.67 -9.79
N ASP A 27 1.68 10.42 -9.14
CA ASP A 27 1.24 11.17 -7.97
C ASP A 27 1.20 10.26 -6.76
N SER A 28 1.65 10.77 -5.63
CA SER A 28 1.74 10.00 -4.39
C SER A 28 1.19 10.80 -3.23
N ILE A 29 0.21 10.24 -2.55
CA ILE A 29 -0.37 10.80 -1.34
C ILE A 29 0.05 9.91 -0.18
N ARG A 30 0.61 10.51 0.87
CA ARG A 30 0.92 9.83 2.12
C ARG A 30 0.15 10.46 3.28
N GLU A 31 -0.33 9.63 4.17
CA GLU A 31 -0.96 10.04 5.42
C GLU A 31 -0.37 9.18 6.55
N GLY A 32 0.17 9.79 7.61
CA GLY A 32 0.88 9.08 8.67
C GLY A 32 2.34 8.69 8.35
N GLN A 33 2.87 7.74 9.11
CA GLN A 33 4.25 7.26 9.00
C GLN A 33 4.31 5.96 8.16
N VAL A 34 5.19 5.89 7.17
CA VAL A 34 5.39 4.66 6.36
C VAL A 34 6.90 4.41 6.18
N PRO A 35 7.54 3.71 7.13
CA PRO A 35 8.99 3.50 7.13
C PRO A 35 9.41 2.34 6.21
N ARG A 36 9.69 2.64 4.93
CA ARG A 36 10.05 1.62 3.91
C ARG A 36 11.42 0.96 4.09
N HIS A 37 12.31 1.54 4.90
CA HIS A 37 13.66 1.01 5.12
C HIS A 37 13.75 0.14 6.39
N THR A 38 12.70 0.14 7.21
CA THR A 38 12.69 -0.56 8.49
C THR A 38 12.15 -1.96 8.30
N LEU A 39 13.00 -2.99 8.33
CA LEU A 39 12.60 -4.38 8.10
C LEU A 39 11.64 -4.95 9.16
N ARG A 40 11.62 -4.38 10.37
CA ARG A 40 10.66 -4.77 11.43
C ARG A 40 9.28 -4.12 11.26
N ALA A 41 9.12 -3.21 10.31
CA ALA A 41 7.85 -2.52 10.09
C ALA A 41 6.88 -3.43 9.34
N ASN A 42 5.74 -3.75 9.98
CA ASN A 42 4.66 -4.47 9.33
C ASN A 42 3.98 -3.58 8.29
N ILE A 43 4.33 -3.80 7.02
CA ILE A 43 3.83 -3.05 5.88
C ILE A 43 3.21 -4.02 4.88
N GLU A 44 1.90 -3.90 4.67
CA GLU A 44 1.21 -4.59 3.59
C GLU A 44 1.37 -3.78 2.29
N TYR A 45 1.80 -4.45 1.23
CA TYR A 45 1.94 -3.86 -0.10
C TYR A 45 0.99 -4.53 -1.08
N GLY A 46 0.25 -3.70 -1.82
CA GLY A 46 -0.66 -4.16 -2.87
C GLY A 46 -0.50 -3.36 -4.15
N THR A 47 -0.68 -4.03 -5.29
CA THR A 47 -0.71 -3.39 -6.60
C THR A 47 -1.98 -3.74 -7.33
N ALA A 48 -2.55 -2.77 -8.04
CA ALA A 48 -3.67 -2.98 -8.92
C ALA A 48 -3.46 -2.18 -10.21
N GLU A 49 -3.96 -2.73 -11.32
CA GLU A 49 -3.95 -2.07 -12.61
C GLU A 49 -5.39 -1.77 -13.02
N SER A 50 -5.61 -0.59 -13.58
CA SER A 50 -6.90 -0.16 -14.10
C SER A 50 -6.80 0.11 -15.59
N LEU A 51 -7.62 -0.59 -16.38
CA LEU A 51 -7.76 -0.37 -17.80
C LEU A 51 -8.69 0.83 -18.03
N THR A 52 -8.14 1.90 -18.57
CA THR A 52 -8.90 3.11 -18.92
C THR A 52 -8.86 3.31 -20.43
N THR A 53 -9.76 4.16 -20.94
CA THR A 53 -9.83 4.50 -22.37
C THR A 53 -8.51 5.02 -22.95
N TYR A 54 -7.69 5.68 -22.12
CA TYR A 54 -6.43 6.31 -22.55
C TYR A 54 -5.19 5.48 -22.23
N GLY A 55 -5.36 4.26 -21.68
CA GLY A 55 -4.27 3.35 -21.33
C GLY A 55 -4.43 2.75 -19.93
N ILE A 56 -3.33 2.22 -19.40
CA ILE A 56 -3.32 1.56 -18.09
C ILE A 56 -2.88 2.56 -17.02
N VAL A 57 -3.62 2.59 -15.91
CA VAL A 57 -3.24 3.31 -14.69
C VAL A 57 -2.86 2.30 -13.62
N GLY A 58 -1.64 2.38 -13.13
CA GLY A 58 -1.14 1.55 -12.04
C GLY A 58 -1.36 2.22 -10.69
N VAL A 59 -1.86 1.47 -9.73
CA VAL A 59 -2.02 1.89 -8.33
C VAL A 59 -1.15 1.00 -7.45
N LYS A 60 -0.32 1.63 -6.61
CA LYS A 60 0.52 0.97 -5.62
C LYS A 60 0.14 1.49 -4.25
N VAL A 61 -0.16 0.60 -3.32
CA VAL A 61 -0.60 0.94 -1.96
C VAL A 61 0.32 0.29 -0.95
N TRP A 62 0.74 1.08 0.03
CA TRP A 62 1.44 0.61 1.22
C TRP A 62 0.59 0.96 2.43
N VAL A 63 0.30 -0.03 3.28
CA VAL A 63 -0.42 0.17 4.55
C VAL A 63 0.50 -0.27 5.68
N TYR A 64 0.80 0.65 6.59
CA TYR A 64 1.63 0.40 7.76
C TYR A 64 0.75 0.15 8.98
N HIS A 65 0.93 -1.02 9.60
CA HIS A 65 0.16 -1.46 10.75
C HIS A 65 0.90 -1.33 12.10
N GLY A 66 2.20 -1.07 12.08
CA GLY A 66 3.04 -0.99 13.28
C GLY A 66 4.34 -1.78 13.13
N GLU A 67 5.14 -1.84 14.20
CA GLU A 67 6.35 -2.65 14.22
C GLU A 67 6.04 -4.04 14.79
N VAL A 68 6.65 -5.08 14.22
CA VAL A 68 6.58 -6.45 14.74
C VAL A 68 7.61 -6.60 15.85
N LEU A 69 7.19 -7.06 17.02
CA LEU A 69 8.10 -7.33 18.13
C LEU A 69 8.85 -8.65 17.90
N PRO A 70 10.09 -8.79 18.42
CA PRO A 70 10.82 -10.05 18.31
C PRO A 70 10.05 -11.18 19.00
N GLY A 71 9.59 -12.16 18.21
CA GLY A 71 8.75 -13.28 18.65
C GLY A 71 7.32 -13.26 18.10
N GLU A 72 6.90 -12.17 17.46
CA GLU A 72 5.61 -12.11 16.75
C GLU A 72 5.77 -12.48 15.27
N GLU A 73 4.77 -13.18 14.73
CA GLU A 73 4.74 -13.52 13.31
C GLU A 73 4.34 -12.31 12.46
N TYR A 74 5.04 -12.13 11.34
CA TYR A 74 4.91 -10.96 10.46
C TYR A 74 3.51 -10.80 9.83
N HIS A 75 2.68 -11.84 9.89
CA HIS A 75 1.40 -11.93 9.19
C HIS A 75 0.35 -12.69 10.01
N SER A 76 -0.04 -12.13 11.16
CA SER A 76 -1.12 -12.69 11.99
C SER A 76 -2.43 -12.93 11.21
N LYS A 77 -2.72 -12.14 10.16
CA LYS A 77 -3.92 -12.31 9.31
C LYS A 77 -3.90 -13.53 8.37
N TYR A 78 -2.73 -14.06 8.02
CA TYR A 78 -2.61 -15.24 7.15
C TYR A 78 -2.27 -16.50 7.94
N ALA A 79 -1.92 -16.38 9.22
CA ALA A 79 -1.73 -17.51 10.12
C ALA A 79 -3.00 -18.37 10.21
N ASP A 80 -4.17 -17.73 10.27
CA ASP A 80 -5.47 -18.43 10.28
C ASP A 80 -5.79 -19.08 8.92
N MET A 81 -5.33 -18.51 7.80
CA MET A 81 -5.54 -19.08 6.45
C MET A 81 -4.58 -20.23 6.11
N ALA A 82 -3.44 -20.35 6.81
CA ALA A 82 -2.48 -21.44 6.61
C ALA A 82 -2.90 -22.74 7.31
N LEU A 83 -3.97 -22.70 8.11
CA LEU A 83 -4.53 -23.84 8.85
C LEU A 83 -5.76 -24.47 8.17
N GLU A 84 -6.14 -24.01 6.98
CA GLU A 84 -7.12 -24.66 6.08
C GLU A 84 -6.46 -25.42 4.93
#